data_AF-A0A087N797-F1
#
_entry.id   AF-A0A087N797-F1
#
_cell.length_a   1.000
_cell.length_b   1.000
_cell.length_c   1.000
_cell.angle_alpha   90.00
_cell.angle_beta   90.00
_cell.angle_gamma   90.00
#
_symmetry.space_group_name_H-M   'P 1'
#
loop_
_entity.id
_entity.type
_entity.pdbx_description
1 polymer ?
#
loop_
_entity_poly.entity_id
_entity_poly.type
_entity_poly.pdbx_seq_one_letter_code
_entity_poly.pdbx_strand_id
1 'polypeptide(L)'
;MDFIENRVRRPRSGDGAPFGSFIMVDRVSLSITIGGDLAAALRDDLVARIQSEGLALDYDGEDFRAQDFPADGPLSLYAHEVAWGQADELEGFCVEQGLPFARWSGGCAAQFGPERAIFTGTGEVRLFAADEDDMVVIDLHRAEQLGSYEAIIAHFVAGDPAVPPLRFLP
;
A
#
# COMPACT_ATOMS: atom_id res chain seq x y z
N MET A 1 -50.62 -55.97 -10.30
CA MET A 1 -49.43 -56.82 -10.15
C MET A 1 -48.24 -56.06 -10.71
N ASP A 2 -47.36 -55.44 -9.96
CA ASP A 2 -47.28 -55.23 -8.52
C ASP A 2 -46.55 -53.90 -8.27
N PHE A 3 -47.01 -53.22 -7.23
CA PHE A 3 -46.29 -52.23 -6.44
C PHE A 3 -45.00 -52.86 -5.87
N ILE A 4 -43.92 -52.09 -5.67
CA ILE A 4 -43.11 -52.06 -4.42
C ILE A 4 -41.95 -51.04 -4.50
N GLU A 5 -42.04 -50.06 -3.58
CA GLU A 5 -41.01 -49.43 -2.74
C GLU A 5 -39.77 -48.70 -3.29
N ASN A 6 -39.91 -47.37 -3.37
CA ASN A 6 -39.31 -46.40 -2.44
C ASN A 6 -38.07 -46.85 -1.60
N ARG A 7 -36.87 -46.37 -1.97
CA ARG A 7 -35.80 -46.06 -1.00
C ARG A 7 -35.11 -44.75 -1.33
N VAL A 8 -35.58 -43.71 -0.63
CA VAL A 8 -34.90 -42.45 -0.35
C VAL A 8 -33.46 -42.73 0.11
N ARG A 9 -32.46 -42.39 -0.71
CA ARG A 9 -31.08 -42.27 -0.21
C ARG A 9 -31.00 -40.94 0.55
N ARG A 10 -30.94 -41.03 1.89
CA ARG A 10 -30.61 -39.89 2.75
C ARG A 10 -29.23 -39.36 2.37
N PRO A 11 -29.01 -38.04 2.28
CA PRO A 11 -27.66 -37.51 2.25
C PRO A 11 -26.97 -37.83 3.59
N ARG A 12 -25.75 -38.36 3.52
CA ARG A 12 -24.89 -38.48 4.70
C ARG A 12 -24.52 -37.07 5.14
N SER A 13 -24.95 -36.68 6.33
CA SER A 13 -24.39 -35.59 7.10
C SER A 13 -22.93 -35.93 7.42
N GLY A 14 -22.00 -35.36 6.66
CA GLY A 14 -20.63 -35.17 7.09
C GLY A 14 -20.51 -33.74 7.56
N ASP A 15 -20.24 -33.56 8.84
CA ASP A 15 -19.96 -32.28 9.48
C ASP A 15 -19.00 -31.44 8.61
N GLY A 16 -19.52 -30.31 8.12
CA GLY A 16 -18.72 -29.27 7.52
C GLY A 16 -17.89 -28.63 8.61
N ALA A 17 -16.64 -29.08 8.75
CA ALA A 17 -15.61 -28.22 9.33
C ALA A 17 -15.61 -26.91 8.52
N PRO A 18 -15.53 -25.74 9.17
CA PRO A 18 -15.35 -24.51 8.41
C PRO A 18 -13.99 -24.64 7.72
N PHE A 19 -14.02 -24.77 6.38
CA PHE A 19 -12.89 -24.32 5.58
C PHE A 19 -12.81 -22.81 5.82
N GLY A 20 -12.11 -22.43 6.89
CA GLY A 20 -11.42 -21.16 6.91
C GLY A 20 -10.51 -21.21 5.69
N SER A 21 -10.99 -20.68 4.57
CA SER A 21 -10.11 -20.25 3.50
C SER A 21 -9.27 -19.16 4.13
N PHE A 22 -8.13 -19.54 4.71
CA PHE A 22 -7.05 -18.61 4.93
C PHE A 22 -6.75 -18.10 3.53
N ILE A 23 -7.27 -16.92 3.19
CA ILE A 23 -6.85 -16.23 1.98
C ILE A 23 -5.34 -16.08 2.18
N MET A 24 -4.56 -16.85 1.40
CA MET A 24 -3.13 -16.64 1.33
C MET A 24 -2.98 -15.26 0.71
N VAL A 25 -2.63 -14.30 1.56
CA VAL A 25 -2.36 -12.94 1.15
C VAL A 25 -0.86 -12.85 0.95
N ASP A 26 -0.46 -12.48 -0.24
CA ASP A 26 0.92 -12.24 -0.56
C ASP A 26 1.41 -11.01 0.17
N ARG A 27 2.63 -11.15 0.68
CA ARG A 27 3.25 -10.20 1.59
C ARG A 27 4.57 -9.78 0.97
N VAL A 28 4.76 -8.47 0.87
CA VAL A 28 5.94 -7.87 0.25
C VAL A 28 6.49 -6.79 1.16
N SER A 29 7.71 -6.35 0.85
CA SER A 29 8.29 -5.18 1.50
C SER A 29 7.65 -3.91 0.96
N LEU A 30 7.54 -2.91 1.83
CA LEU A 30 6.99 -1.60 1.52
C LEU A 30 7.85 -0.52 2.14
N SER A 31 7.93 0.62 1.46
CA SER A 31 8.33 1.88 2.06
C SER A 31 7.28 2.94 1.75
N ILE A 32 7.07 3.90 2.66
CA ILE A 32 6.18 5.03 2.42
C ILE A 32 6.80 6.30 3.00
N THR A 33 6.84 7.34 2.17
CA THR A 33 7.30 8.67 2.55
C THR A 33 6.11 9.62 2.59
N ILE A 34 5.85 10.24 3.74
CA ILE A 34 4.70 11.10 4.01
C ILE A 34 5.18 12.52 4.32
N GLY A 35 4.47 13.52 3.80
CA GLY A 35 4.79 14.93 3.99
C GLY A 35 3.57 15.82 4.13
N GLY A 36 3.82 17.12 4.17
CA GLY A 36 2.79 18.14 4.19
C GLY A 36 2.43 18.63 5.59
N ASP A 37 1.37 19.42 5.65
CA ASP A 37 0.96 20.07 6.88
C ASP A 37 -0.23 19.31 7.49
N LEU A 38 -0.09 18.82 8.73
CA LEU A 38 -1.12 18.12 9.50
C LEU A 38 -1.49 18.94 10.73
N ALA A 39 -2.77 18.95 11.12
CA ALA A 39 -3.17 19.53 12.40
C ALA A 39 -2.48 18.79 13.57
N ALA A 40 -1.89 19.51 14.50
CA ALA A 40 -1.18 18.94 15.65
C ALA A 40 -2.08 18.06 16.52
N ALA A 41 -3.39 18.34 16.53
CA ALA A 41 -4.39 17.53 17.22
C ALA A 41 -4.55 16.11 16.63
N LEU A 42 -4.17 15.89 15.36
CA LEU A 42 -4.25 14.60 14.67
C LEU A 42 -2.93 13.81 14.72
N ARG A 43 -1.92 14.31 15.45
CA ARG A 43 -0.62 13.65 15.56
C ARG A 43 -0.73 12.26 16.18
N ASP A 44 -1.53 12.12 17.23
CA ASP A 44 -1.70 10.83 17.91
C ASP A 44 -2.48 9.83 17.02
N ASP A 45 -3.43 10.33 16.23
CA ASP A 45 -4.15 9.51 15.24
C ASP A 45 -3.20 8.98 14.17
N LEU A 46 -2.29 9.82 13.65
CA LEU A 46 -1.26 9.39 12.71
C LEU A 46 -0.35 8.30 13.32
N VAL A 47 0.11 8.49 14.57
CA VAL A 47 0.93 7.48 15.27
C VAL A 47 0.17 6.16 15.39
N ALA A 48 -1.11 6.20 15.75
CA ALA A 48 -1.93 5.00 15.89
C ALA A 48 -2.05 4.21 14.58
N ARG A 49 -2.15 4.89 13.43
CA ARG A 49 -2.20 4.26 12.10
C ARG A 49 -0.86 3.62 11.71
N ILE A 50 0.24 4.33 11.94
CA ILE A 50 1.59 3.80 11.69
C ILE A 50 1.82 2.51 12.51
N GLN A 51 1.40 2.53 13.78
CA GLN A 51 1.55 1.39 14.69
C GLN A 51 0.59 0.23 14.37
N SER A 52 -0.65 0.51 13.95
CA SER A 52 -1.58 -0.56 13.57
C SER A 52 -1.08 -1.36 12.35
N GLU A 53 -0.32 -0.71 11.48
CA GLU A 53 0.27 -1.31 10.29
C GLU A 53 1.71 -1.84 10.50
N GLY A 54 2.27 -1.70 11.70
CA GLY A 54 3.58 -2.26 12.04
C GLY A 54 4.75 -1.59 11.32
N LEU A 55 4.62 -0.31 10.98
CA LEU A 55 5.64 0.45 10.27
C LEU A 55 6.73 0.98 11.22
N ALA A 56 7.97 1.01 10.74
CA ALA A 56 9.16 1.44 11.48
C ALA A 56 10.00 2.45 10.67
N LEU A 57 11.01 3.05 11.29
CA LEU A 57 11.94 3.98 10.63
C LEU A 57 12.99 3.30 9.73
N ASP A 58 13.11 1.98 9.82
CA ASP A 58 13.96 1.12 9.01
C ASP A 58 13.28 -0.26 8.91
N TYR A 59 13.60 -1.04 7.88
CA TYR A 59 13.01 -2.35 7.60
C TYR A 59 13.09 -3.33 8.77
N ASP A 60 14.23 -3.33 9.46
CA ASP A 60 14.48 -4.16 10.65
C ASP A 60 14.53 -3.31 11.94
N GLY A 61 13.91 -2.12 11.90
CA GLY A 61 13.89 -1.16 12.99
C GLY A 61 12.95 -1.54 14.13
N GLU A 62 13.00 -0.75 15.21
CA GLU A 62 11.98 -0.83 16.27
C GLU A 62 10.67 -0.19 15.81
N ASP A 63 9.56 -0.61 16.43
CA ASP A 63 8.25 -0.01 16.25
C ASP A 63 8.29 1.52 16.40
N PHE A 64 7.62 2.22 15.48
CA PHE A 64 7.54 3.67 15.48
C PHE A 64 6.90 4.24 16.74
N ARG A 65 7.47 5.33 17.28
CA ARG A 65 6.99 6.04 18.47
C ARG A 65 6.76 7.52 18.17
N ALA A 66 5.92 8.18 18.97
CA ALA A 66 5.58 9.58 18.78
C ALA A 66 6.77 10.57 18.85
N GLN A 67 7.92 10.14 19.36
CA GLN A 67 9.16 10.93 19.42
C GLN A 67 10.05 10.76 18.19
N ASP A 68 9.72 9.82 17.30
CA ASP A 68 10.53 9.41 16.15
C ASP A 68 10.21 10.26 14.89
N PHE A 69 9.29 11.21 14.99
CA PHE A 69 9.05 12.16 13.90
C PHE A 69 10.31 12.97 13.59
N PRO A 70 10.64 13.18 12.30
CA PRO A 70 11.78 13.98 11.91
C PRO A 70 11.62 15.42 12.38
N ALA A 71 12.74 16.05 12.76
CA ALA A 71 12.76 17.47 13.13
C ALA A 71 12.52 18.37 11.91
N ASP A 72 13.12 18.00 10.78
CA ASP A 72 12.92 18.59 9.46
C ASP A 72 12.91 17.50 8.38
N GLY A 73 12.02 17.65 7.40
CA GLY A 73 11.89 16.71 6.28
C GLY A 73 10.64 15.82 6.36
N PRO A 74 10.43 14.99 5.32
CA PRO A 74 9.32 14.06 5.28
C PRO A 74 9.55 12.88 6.23
N LEU A 75 8.46 12.22 6.64
CA LEU A 75 8.52 10.99 7.43
C LEU A 75 8.64 9.80 6.49
N SER A 76 9.73 9.02 6.60
CA SER A 76 9.91 7.76 5.86
C SER A 76 9.67 6.57 6.79
N LEU A 77 8.89 5.62 6.31
CA LEU A 77 8.45 4.45 7.06
C LEU A 77 8.63 3.19 6.21
N TYR A 78 8.91 2.07 6.88
CA TYR A 78 9.28 0.81 6.25
C TYR A 78 8.60 -0.35 6.98
N ALA A 79 8.25 -1.39 6.23
CA ALA A 79 7.81 -2.66 6.79
C ALA A 79 8.15 -3.81 5.84
N HIS A 80 8.38 -4.97 6.46
CA HIS A 80 8.34 -6.25 5.79
C HIS A 80 6.97 -6.89 5.93
N GLU A 81 6.71 -7.88 5.09
CA GLU A 81 5.56 -8.76 5.21
C GLU A 81 4.20 -8.03 5.12
N VAL A 82 4.11 -6.95 4.35
CA VAL A 82 2.89 -6.15 4.20
C VAL A 82 1.95 -6.82 3.19
N ALA A 83 0.73 -7.09 3.65
CA ALA A 83 -0.34 -7.66 2.84
C ALA A 83 -0.61 -6.79 1.60
N TRP A 84 -0.57 -7.41 0.41
CA TRP A 84 -0.76 -6.74 -0.88
C TRP A 84 0.21 -5.56 -1.15
N GLY A 85 1.24 -5.37 -0.32
CA GLY A 85 2.14 -4.22 -0.41
C GLY A 85 1.45 -2.88 -0.15
N GLN A 86 0.36 -2.85 0.62
CA GLN A 86 -0.45 -1.66 0.86
C GLN A 86 -0.59 -1.36 2.35
N ALA A 87 -0.55 -0.06 2.65
CA ALA A 87 -0.68 0.52 3.97
C ALA A 87 -2.07 1.19 4.04
N ASP A 88 -3.13 0.40 3.86
CA ASP A 88 -4.50 0.87 3.59
C ASP A 88 -5.03 1.91 4.60
N GLU A 89 -4.83 1.69 5.90
CA GLU A 89 -5.29 2.61 6.94
C GLU A 89 -4.49 3.92 6.92
N LEU A 90 -3.17 3.84 6.71
CA LEU A 90 -2.30 5.00 6.68
C LEU A 90 -2.46 5.81 5.39
N GLU A 91 -2.52 5.14 4.24
CA GLU A 91 -2.78 5.76 2.93
C GLU A 91 -4.15 6.44 2.92
N GLY A 92 -5.18 5.76 3.44
CA GLY A 92 -6.52 6.33 3.60
C GLY A 92 -6.51 7.59 4.45
N PHE A 93 -5.84 7.55 5.62
CA PHE A 93 -5.67 8.72 6.47
C PHE A 93 -4.96 9.87 5.75
N CYS A 94 -3.91 9.58 4.97
CA CYS A 94 -3.21 10.60 4.21
C CYS A 94 -4.10 11.24 3.14
N VAL A 95 -4.92 10.46 2.43
CA VAL A 95 -5.89 10.99 1.46
C VAL A 95 -6.94 11.87 2.14
N GLU A 96 -7.49 11.43 3.27
CA GLU A 96 -8.50 12.18 4.03
C GLU A 96 -7.97 13.52 4.54
N GLN A 97 -6.71 13.56 5.00
CA GLN A 97 -6.08 14.77 5.54
C GLN A 97 -5.33 15.59 4.48
N GLY A 98 -5.29 15.14 3.22
CA GLY A 98 -4.57 15.82 2.15
C GLY A 98 -3.05 15.80 2.30
N LEU A 99 -2.49 14.79 2.98
CA LEU A 99 -1.06 14.62 3.16
C LEU A 99 -0.45 13.95 1.93
N PRO A 100 0.44 14.63 1.17
CA PRO A 100 1.13 13.97 0.07
C PRO A 100 1.98 12.79 0.57
N PHE A 101 1.95 11.70 -0.18
CA PHE A 101 2.79 10.54 0.07
C PHE A 101 3.30 9.91 -1.22
N ALA A 102 4.43 9.21 -1.08
CA ALA A 102 4.95 8.29 -2.08
C ALA A 102 5.22 6.96 -1.40
N ARG A 103 4.51 5.91 -1.82
CA ARG A 103 4.70 4.53 -1.35
C ARG A 103 5.35 3.72 -2.45
N TRP A 104 6.33 2.90 -2.10
CA TRP A 104 6.81 1.80 -2.92
C TRP A 104 6.38 0.47 -2.30
N SER A 105 6.07 -0.50 -3.14
CA SER A 105 5.92 -1.89 -2.74
C SER A 105 6.64 -2.81 -3.71
N GLY A 106 7.33 -3.81 -3.16
CA GLY A 106 7.96 -4.87 -3.94
C GLY A 106 6.96 -5.73 -4.70
N GLY A 107 7.45 -6.50 -5.67
CA GLY A 107 6.61 -7.37 -6.46
C GLY A 107 6.30 -8.69 -5.75
N CYS A 108 5.14 -9.27 -6.05
CA CYS A 108 4.90 -10.69 -5.80
C CYS A 108 4.86 -11.45 -7.13
N ALA A 109 5.83 -12.34 -7.30
CA ALA A 109 5.97 -13.14 -8.51
C ALA A 109 4.64 -13.84 -8.87
N ALA A 110 4.20 -13.66 -10.12
CA ALA A 110 2.94 -14.17 -10.69
C ALA A 110 1.64 -13.47 -10.25
N GLN A 111 1.70 -12.41 -9.42
CA GLN A 111 0.49 -11.63 -9.05
C GLN A 111 0.57 -10.17 -9.46
N PHE A 112 1.61 -9.47 -9.01
CA PHE A 112 1.82 -8.05 -9.29
C PHE A 112 3.32 -7.72 -9.31
N GLY A 113 3.71 -6.77 -10.15
CA GLY A 113 5.08 -6.25 -10.16
C GLY A 113 5.28 -5.20 -9.07
N PRO A 114 6.52 -4.77 -8.81
CA PRO A 114 6.77 -3.63 -7.94
C PRO A 114 6.07 -2.38 -8.48
N GLU A 115 5.59 -1.55 -7.57
CA GLU A 115 4.85 -0.34 -7.93
C GLU A 115 5.14 0.80 -6.97
N ARG A 116 4.90 2.02 -7.46
CA ARG A 116 4.82 3.23 -6.65
C ARG A 116 3.41 3.80 -6.68
N ALA A 117 2.87 4.09 -5.51
CA ALA A 117 1.64 4.83 -5.32
C ALA A 117 1.95 6.26 -4.88
N ILE A 118 1.48 7.23 -5.67
CA ILE A 118 1.78 8.65 -5.50
C ILE A 118 0.49 9.42 -5.24
N PHE A 119 0.45 10.14 -4.14
CA PHE A 119 -0.60 11.10 -3.82
C PHE A 119 0.00 12.49 -3.58
N THR A 120 -0.55 13.50 -4.22
CA THR A 120 0.00 14.87 -4.19
C THR A 120 -0.71 15.80 -3.20
N GLY A 121 -1.50 15.22 -2.28
CA GLY A 121 -2.33 15.95 -1.32
C GLY A 121 -3.73 16.30 -1.84
N THR A 122 -3.99 16.09 -3.14
CA THR A 122 -5.31 16.27 -3.76
C THR A 122 -5.53 15.28 -4.90
N GLY A 123 -6.79 15.05 -5.26
CA GLY A 123 -7.17 14.16 -6.36
C GLY A 123 -7.09 12.69 -5.98
N GLU A 124 -6.76 11.85 -6.96
CA GLU A 124 -6.66 10.40 -6.78
C GLU A 124 -5.20 9.96 -6.61
N VAL A 125 -5.00 8.84 -5.91
CA VAL A 125 -3.71 8.16 -5.84
C VAL A 125 -3.37 7.60 -7.22
N ARG A 126 -2.17 7.87 -7.71
CA ARG A 126 -1.70 7.42 -9.02
C ARG A 126 -0.67 6.31 -8.85
N LEU A 127 -0.85 5.22 -9.60
CA LEU A 127 0.07 4.08 -9.60
C LEU A 127 1.05 4.16 -10.78
N PHE A 128 2.29 3.79 -10.52
CA PHE A 128 3.38 3.72 -11.48
C PHE A 128 4.09 2.38 -11.33
N ALA A 129 4.46 1.75 -12.45
CA ALA A 129 5.31 0.57 -12.40
C ALA A 129 6.69 0.96 -11.88
N ALA A 130 7.26 0.14 -11.02
CA ALA A 130 8.60 0.29 -10.49
C ALA A 130 9.38 -1.02 -10.60
N ASP A 131 10.68 -0.97 -10.33
CA ASP A 131 11.49 -2.15 -10.08
C ASP A 131 11.69 -2.40 -8.58
N GLU A 132 12.49 -3.43 -8.25
CA GLU A 132 12.76 -3.82 -6.87
C GLU A 132 13.66 -2.81 -6.12
N ASP A 133 14.26 -1.85 -6.83
CA ASP A 133 15.13 -0.81 -6.29
C ASP A 133 14.41 0.55 -6.14
N ASP A 134 13.06 0.55 -6.17
CA ASP A 134 12.22 1.76 -6.10
C ASP A 134 12.43 2.77 -7.25
N MET A 135 12.84 2.28 -8.42
CA MET A 135 12.94 3.10 -9.62
C MET A 135 11.70 2.96 -10.48
N VAL A 136 11.08 4.09 -10.86
CA VAL A 136 9.97 4.09 -11.81
C VAL A 136 10.45 3.55 -13.16
N VAL A 137 9.71 2.62 -13.74
CA VAL A 137 10.01 2.00 -15.04
C VAL A 137 8.82 2.09 -15.99
N ILE A 138 9.10 2.07 -17.29
CA ILE A 138 8.09 1.93 -18.34
C ILE A 138 8.57 0.91 -19.37
N ASP A 139 7.63 0.16 -19.94
CA ASP A 139 7.92 -0.70 -21.09
C ASP A 139 7.90 0.10 -22.42
N LEU A 140 8.29 -0.57 -23.50
CA LEU A 140 8.29 0.03 -24.84
C LEU A 140 6.89 0.50 -25.24
N HIS A 141 5.85 -0.27 -24.93
CA HIS A 141 4.48 0.06 -25.29
C HIS A 141 4.03 1.36 -24.62
N ARG A 142 4.34 1.54 -23.34
CA ARG A 142 4.04 2.74 -22.58
C ARG A 142 4.83 3.94 -23.09
N ALA A 143 6.10 3.76 -23.43
CA ALA A 143 6.91 4.81 -24.05
C ALA A 143 6.31 5.27 -25.40
N GLU A 144 5.87 4.32 -26.25
CA GLU A 144 5.18 4.61 -27.51
C GLU A 144 3.85 5.35 -27.29
N GLN A 145 3.06 4.96 -26.29
CA GLN A 145 1.81 5.64 -25.93
C GLN A 145 2.03 7.09 -25.47
N LEU A 146 3.11 7.35 -24.71
CA LEU A 146 3.46 8.70 -24.27
C LEU A 146 3.89 9.58 -25.46
N GLY A 147 4.43 8.97 -26.52
CA GLY A 147 4.55 9.56 -27.86
C GLY A 147 5.60 10.66 -28.01
N SER A 148 6.26 11.08 -26.92
CA SER A 148 7.33 12.06 -26.94
C SER A 148 8.28 11.90 -25.76
N TYR A 149 9.53 12.33 -25.94
CA TYR A 149 10.51 12.36 -24.87
C TYR A 149 10.03 13.24 -23.69
N GLU A 150 9.42 14.39 -23.97
CA GLU A 150 8.89 15.28 -22.94
C GLU A 150 7.81 14.60 -22.09
N ALA A 151 6.86 13.89 -22.72
CA ALA A 151 5.82 13.15 -22.00
C ALA A 151 6.40 11.97 -21.19
N ILE A 152 7.45 11.33 -21.69
CA ILE A 152 8.19 10.29 -20.96
C ILE A 152 8.83 10.87 -19.69
N ILE A 153 9.55 11.99 -19.81
CA ILE A 153 10.15 12.65 -18.64
C ILE A 153 9.07 13.13 -17.66
N ALA A 154 7.97 13.72 -18.16
CA ALA A 154 6.86 14.14 -17.31
C ALA A 154 6.22 12.96 -16.55
N HIS A 155 6.19 11.76 -17.15
CA HIS A 155 5.73 10.54 -16.49
C HIS A 155 6.64 10.16 -15.32
N PHE A 156 7.96 10.17 -15.52
CA PHE A 156 8.91 9.89 -14.44
C PHE A 156 8.86 10.93 -13.32
N VAL A 157 8.80 12.23 -13.65
CA VAL A 157 8.64 13.30 -12.65
C VAL A 157 7.35 13.14 -11.85
N ALA A 158 6.27 12.68 -12.48
CA ALA A 158 5.02 12.42 -11.79
C ALA A 158 5.06 11.16 -10.90
N GLY A 159 5.93 10.20 -11.21
CA GLY A 159 6.11 8.96 -10.45
C GLY A 159 7.15 9.06 -9.32
N ASP A 160 7.98 10.10 -9.32
CA ASP A 160 8.98 10.37 -8.29
C ASP A 160 8.97 11.84 -7.84
N PRO A 161 7.83 12.34 -7.30
CA PRO A 161 7.78 13.70 -6.79
C PRO A 161 8.54 13.83 -5.47
N ALA A 162 9.17 14.98 -5.25
CA ALA A 162 9.71 15.31 -3.94
C ALA A 162 8.57 15.50 -2.92
N VAL A 163 8.54 14.64 -1.90
CA VAL A 163 7.58 14.76 -0.80
C VAL A 163 8.03 15.89 0.14
N PRO A 164 7.16 16.89 0.44
CA PRO A 164 7.53 18.02 1.27
C PRO A 164 7.74 17.59 2.75
N PRO A 165 8.36 18.45 3.59
CA PRO A 165 8.48 18.16 5.01
C PRO A 165 7.13 17.92 5.68
N LEU A 166 7.08 16.98 6.63
CA LEU A 166 5.92 16.78 7.49
C LEU A 166 5.95 17.84 8.60
N ARG A 167 4.87 18.60 8.76
CA ARG A 167 4.74 19.65 9.77
C ARG A 167 3.45 19.51 10.54
N PHE A 168 3.52 19.79 11.84
CA PHE A 168 2.35 19.86 12.70
C PHE A 168 1.97 21.33 12.94
N LEU A 169 0.78 21.72 12.46
CA LEU A 169 0.25 23.07 12.60
C LEU A 169 -0.70 23.17 13.81
N PRO A 170 -0.74 24.30 14.52
CA PRO A 170 -1.66 24.52 15.64
C PRO A 170 -3.14 24.36 15.29
#